data_AF-A0A5M8ID88-F1
#
_entry.id   AF-A0A5M8ID88-F1
#
_cell.length_a   1.000
_cell.length_b   1.000
_cell.length_c   1.000
_cell.angle_alpha   90.00
_cell.angle_beta   90.00
_cell.angle_gamma   90.00
#
_symmetry.space_group_name_H-M   'P 1'
#
loop_
_entity.id
_entity.type
_entity.pdbx_description
1 polymer ?
#
loop_
_entity_poly.entity_id
_entity_poly.type
_entity_poly.pdbx_seq_one_letter_code
_entity_poly.pdbx_strand_id
1 'polypeptide(L)'
;MVWIAMLCMMKVRWTVLEGEERTSGTRLRILFSGDETDCTYVTKMAFNGEYRVVSAGKLPPRLFLLMARANVLNCDIMFFRYERKKMSLSARRHEFILPLWIGSSIELPISAENKSARSDVRRIIRNNLSYRIEDSPSSIENFINEFWIPTIQQRYPDKDTDRMRNGEWRKYRCELLVVQNGSFDLSGAVIRYGDSVPLIWMNGLKNGDLSLWKIGGISASYYFAGKYLHENGYDSVNLGLSRPFLNDGVLMYKKKWNPLFWRSDAYSVLLKVMNDSCAMRAFLARNQFFSYHSDELCTTVFDDGVPEEKDVPFFKGIDCIKHIDLNTFF
;
A
#
# COMPACT_ATOMS: atom_id res chain seq x y z
N MET A 1 4.22 8.13 35.78
CA MET A 1 2.86 7.82 36.29
C MET A 1 1.74 8.41 35.44
N VAL A 2 1.87 9.64 34.89
CA VAL A 2 0.83 10.28 34.04
C VAL A 2 0.54 9.53 32.72
N TRP A 3 1.54 8.88 32.11
CA TRP A 3 1.38 8.09 30.88
C TRP A 3 0.51 6.82 31.05
N ILE A 4 0.51 6.22 32.25
CA ILE A 4 -0.29 5.01 32.52
C ILE A 4 -1.78 5.37 32.62
N ALA A 5 -2.12 6.53 33.18
CA ALA A 5 -3.49 7.02 33.28
C ALA A 5 -4.08 7.41 31.91
N MET A 6 -3.25 7.97 31.00
CA MET A 6 -3.70 8.39 29.67
C MET A 6 -4.01 7.20 28.74
N LEU A 7 -3.28 6.08 28.88
CA LEU A 7 -3.58 4.82 28.19
C LEU A 7 -4.90 4.17 28.65
N CYS A 8 -5.37 4.45 29.87
CA CYS A 8 -6.63 3.89 30.38
C CYS A 8 -7.89 4.47 29.73
N MET A 9 -7.82 5.65 29.09
CA MET A 9 -8.99 6.26 28.44
C MET A 9 -9.13 5.93 26.95
N MET A 10 -8.08 5.44 26.30
CA MET A 10 -8.17 4.98 24.91
C MET A 10 -8.92 3.65 24.86
N LYS A 11 -10.00 3.58 24.08
CA LYS A 11 -10.70 2.32 23.78
C LYS A 11 -10.35 1.87 22.35
N VAL A 12 -9.97 0.61 22.21
CA VAL A 12 -9.77 -0.06 20.93
C VAL A 12 -11.15 -0.43 20.37
N ARG A 13 -11.50 0.13 19.22
CA ARG A 13 -12.65 -0.32 18.43
C ARG A 13 -12.24 -1.58 17.69
N TRP A 14 -13.10 -2.59 17.72
CA TRP A 14 -12.86 -3.85 17.02
C TRP A 14 -14.14 -4.36 16.38
N THR A 15 -13.96 -5.17 15.34
CA THR A 15 -15.03 -5.79 14.57
C THR A 15 -14.62 -7.23 14.23
N VAL A 16 -15.55 -8.17 14.31
CA VAL A 16 -15.40 -9.52 13.78
C VAL A 16 -16.09 -9.58 12.43
N LEU A 17 -15.31 -9.88 11.40
CA LEU A 17 -15.74 -10.02 10.02
C LEU A 17 -15.76 -11.50 9.65
N GLU A 18 -16.71 -11.89 8.82
CA GLU A 18 -16.84 -13.27 8.37
C GLU A 18 -17.30 -13.33 6.91
N GLY A 19 -16.64 -14.18 6.13
CA GLY A 19 -16.95 -14.41 4.72
C GLY A 19 -16.19 -15.63 4.19
N GLU A 20 -16.37 -15.92 2.92
CA GLU A 20 -15.62 -16.96 2.22
C GLU A 20 -14.24 -16.43 1.83
N GLU A 21 -13.18 -17.15 2.20
CA GLU A 21 -11.82 -16.81 1.79
C GLU A 21 -11.68 -16.94 0.27
N ARG A 22 -10.95 -16.01 -0.30
CA ARG A 22 -10.88 -15.73 -1.73
C ARG A 22 -10.41 -16.88 -2.62
N THR A 23 -9.69 -17.85 -2.08
CA THR A 23 -8.98 -18.87 -2.86
C THR A 23 -9.56 -20.26 -2.60
N SER A 24 -9.78 -20.58 -1.33
CA SER A 24 -10.35 -21.83 -0.85
C SER A 24 -11.87 -21.87 -0.92
N GLY A 25 -12.55 -20.71 -0.92
CA GLY A 25 -14.01 -20.63 -0.78
C GLY A 25 -14.52 -21.08 0.60
N THR A 26 -13.61 -21.33 1.55
CA THR A 26 -13.98 -21.78 2.89
C THR A 26 -14.12 -20.61 3.85
N ARG A 27 -14.90 -20.79 4.93
CA ARG A 27 -15.18 -19.71 5.89
C ARG A 27 -13.90 -19.21 6.56
N LEU A 28 -13.74 -17.89 6.59
CA LEU A 28 -12.69 -17.18 7.32
C LEU A 28 -13.30 -16.13 8.25
N ARG A 29 -12.80 -16.07 9.49
CA ARG A 29 -13.20 -15.07 10.50
C ARG A 29 -12.02 -14.19 10.89
N ILE A 30 -12.20 -12.89 10.74
CA ILE A 30 -11.17 -11.88 10.98
C ILE A 30 -11.56 -11.02 12.17
N LEU A 31 -10.70 -10.94 13.18
CA LEU A 31 -10.77 -9.91 14.21
C LEU A 31 -10.00 -8.68 13.74
N PHE A 32 -10.71 -7.60 13.42
CA PHE A 32 -10.12 -6.38 12.89
C PHE A 32 -10.19 -5.22 13.87
N SER A 33 -9.13 -4.44 13.96
CA SER A 33 -9.09 -3.14 14.65
C SER A 33 -8.21 -2.16 13.88
N GLY A 34 -8.84 -1.07 13.40
CA GLY A 34 -8.23 -0.06 12.54
C GLY A 34 -9.28 0.96 12.08
N ASP A 35 -8.95 1.74 11.05
CA ASP A 35 -9.94 2.60 10.40
C ASP A 35 -10.69 1.85 9.28
N GLU A 36 -11.70 2.52 8.73
CA GLU A 36 -12.55 1.96 7.67
C GLU A 36 -11.78 1.69 6.38
N THR A 37 -10.81 2.54 6.03
CA THR A 37 -9.97 2.37 4.83
C THR A 37 -9.11 1.10 4.93
N ASP A 38 -8.51 0.86 6.09
CA ASP A 38 -7.75 -0.36 6.38
C ASP A 38 -8.65 -1.59 6.40
N CYS A 39 -9.86 -1.49 6.97
CA CYS A 39 -10.85 -2.57 6.99
C CYS A 39 -11.21 -2.99 5.57
N THR A 40 -11.60 -2.03 4.72
CA THR A 40 -11.94 -2.25 3.30
C THR A 40 -10.79 -2.86 2.51
N TYR A 41 -9.54 -2.48 2.83
CA TYR A 41 -8.38 -3.12 2.22
C TYR A 41 -8.24 -4.60 2.62
N VAL A 42 -8.33 -4.89 3.92
CA VAL A 42 -8.24 -6.26 4.44
C VAL A 42 -9.36 -7.15 3.91
N THR A 43 -10.60 -6.67 3.84
CA THR A 43 -11.73 -7.46 3.33
C THR A 43 -11.61 -7.75 1.84
N LYS A 44 -11.19 -6.76 1.03
CA LYS A 44 -10.90 -6.97 -0.41
C LYS A 44 -9.77 -7.96 -0.66
N MET A 45 -8.83 -8.05 0.26
CA MET A 45 -7.73 -9.02 0.20
C MET A 45 -8.20 -10.43 0.61
N ALA A 46 -8.98 -10.52 1.68
CA ALA A 46 -9.34 -11.77 2.32
C ALA A 46 -10.53 -12.51 1.69
N PHE A 47 -11.59 -11.80 1.30
CA PHE A 47 -12.88 -12.42 0.95
C PHE A 47 -13.16 -12.44 -0.55
N ASN A 48 -13.95 -13.43 -1.00
CA ASN A 48 -14.43 -13.55 -2.38
C ASN A 48 -15.71 -12.74 -2.66
N GLY A 49 -15.77 -11.48 -2.23
CA GLY A 49 -16.96 -10.64 -2.40
C GLY A 49 -17.61 -10.30 -1.07
N GLU A 50 -18.82 -10.83 -0.82
CA GLU A 50 -19.60 -10.48 0.35
C GLU A 50 -18.98 -10.99 1.66
N TYR A 51 -19.16 -10.19 2.71
CA TYR A 51 -18.82 -10.54 4.09
C TYR A 51 -19.84 -9.90 5.01
N ARG A 52 -19.95 -10.41 6.23
CA ARG A 52 -20.82 -9.85 7.27
C ARG A 52 -20.03 -9.46 8.52
N VAL A 53 -20.54 -8.46 9.21
CA VAL A 53 -20.10 -8.11 10.57
C VAL A 53 -20.84 -9.01 11.55
N VAL A 54 -20.11 -9.90 12.24
CA VAL A 54 -20.69 -10.83 13.22
C VAL A 54 -20.80 -10.20 14.60
N SER A 55 -19.82 -9.36 14.95
CA SER A 55 -19.77 -8.68 16.24
C SER A 55 -18.91 -7.43 16.14
N ALA A 56 -19.16 -6.43 16.98
CA ALA A 56 -18.33 -5.25 17.08
C ALA A 56 -18.36 -4.72 18.51
N GLY A 57 -17.31 -4.04 18.92
CA GLY A 57 -17.23 -3.54 20.29
C GLY A 57 -16.10 -2.54 20.53
N LYS A 58 -15.99 -2.14 21.80
CA LYS A 58 -14.95 -1.24 22.29
C LYS A 58 -14.41 -1.76 23.61
N LEU A 59 -13.11 -1.98 23.70
CA LEU A 59 -12.45 -2.45 24.92
C LEU A 59 -11.19 -1.64 25.20
N PRO A 60 -10.77 -1.47 26.47
CA PRO A 60 -9.43 -0.99 26.77
C PRO A 60 -8.35 -1.88 26.10
N PRO A 61 -7.23 -1.33 25.60
CA PRO A 61 -6.22 -2.07 24.86
C PRO A 61 -5.73 -3.35 25.55
N ARG A 62 -5.54 -3.31 26.87
CA ARG A 62 -5.12 -4.49 27.66
C ARG A 62 -6.16 -5.61 27.62
N LEU A 63 -7.43 -5.27 27.80
CA LEU A 63 -8.52 -6.25 27.78
C LEU A 63 -8.78 -6.77 26.36
N PHE A 64 -8.70 -5.90 25.35
CA PHE A 64 -8.76 -6.30 23.95
C PHE A 64 -7.66 -7.31 23.60
N LEU A 65 -6.40 -7.00 23.93
CA LEU A 65 -5.27 -7.90 23.66
C LEU A 65 -5.37 -9.21 24.44
N LEU A 66 -5.89 -9.19 25.68
CA LEU A 66 -6.15 -10.41 26.44
C LEU A 66 -7.20 -11.30 25.75
N MET A 67 -8.34 -10.73 25.38
CA MET A 67 -9.43 -11.41 24.67
C MET A 67 -8.95 -11.96 23.32
N ALA A 68 -8.22 -11.16 22.54
CA ALA A 68 -7.67 -11.57 21.26
C ALA A 68 -6.62 -12.68 21.42
N ARG A 69 -5.79 -12.63 22.48
CA ARG A 69 -4.81 -13.67 22.75
C ARG A 69 -5.43 -15.01 23.10
N ALA A 70 -6.50 -14.98 23.89
CA ALA A 70 -7.28 -16.16 24.24
C ALA A 70 -8.23 -16.62 23.13
N ASN A 71 -8.29 -15.92 21.99
CA ASN A 71 -9.16 -16.19 20.85
C ASN A 71 -10.63 -16.45 21.25
N VAL A 72 -11.17 -15.69 22.22
CA VAL A 72 -12.54 -15.89 22.76
C VAL A 72 -13.62 -15.79 21.67
N LEU A 73 -13.33 -15.06 20.60
CA LEU A 73 -14.26 -14.83 19.49
C LEU A 73 -14.20 -15.93 18.41
N ASN A 74 -13.32 -16.93 18.57
CA ASN A 74 -13.08 -18.02 17.62
C ASN A 74 -12.83 -17.51 16.20
N CYS A 75 -11.83 -16.64 16.06
CA CYS A 75 -11.39 -16.07 14.80
C CYS A 75 -10.15 -16.80 14.28
N ASP A 76 -9.91 -16.75 12.98
CA ASP A 76 -8.75 -17.38 12.33
C ASP A 76 -7.53 -16.44 12.32
N ILE A 77 -7.76 -15.15 12.15
CA ILE A 77 -6.71 -14.13 12.08
C ILE A 77 -7.15 -12.82 12.73
N MET A 78 -6.18 -12.11 13.31
CA MET A 78 -6.37 -10.77 13.82
C MET A 78 -5.50 -9.77 13.06
N PHE A 79 -6.07 -8.60 12.75
CA PHE A 79 -5.35 -7.40 12.33
C PHE A 79 -5.59 -6.31 13.37
N PHE A 80 -4.52 -5.88 14.05
CA PHE A 80 -4.58 -4.80 15.04
C PHE A 80 -3.64 -3.67 14.67
N ARG A 81 -4.19 -2.58 14.15
CA ARG A 81 -3.46 -1.35 13.86
C ARG A 81 -3.15 -0.59 15.15
N TYR A 82 -1.91 -0.11 15.26
CA TYR A 82 -1.48 0.76 16.34
C TYR A 82 -0.44 1.78 15.90
N GLU A 83 -0.30 2.85 16.68
CA GLU A 83 0.71 3.87 16.49
C GLU A 83 2.00 3.46 17.22
N ARG A 84 3.10 3.25 16.49
CA ARG A 84 4.36 2.72 17.06
C ARG A 84 4.91 3.58 18.19
N LYS A 85 4.76 4.91 18.08
CA LYS A 85 5.23 5.87 19.10
C LYS A 85 4.48 5.75 20.43
N LYS A 86 3.24 5.23 20.41
CA LYS A 86 2.39 5.12 21.61
C LYS A 86 2.41 3.74 22.23
N MET A 87 2.75 2.72 21.46
CA MET A 87 2.78 1.35 21.93
C MET A 87 3.90 0.58 21.22
N SER A 88 4.80 -0.01 22.01
CA SER A 88 5.79 -0.97 21.51
C SER A 88 5.27 -2.38 21.77
N LEU A 89 5.27 -3.21 20.73
CA LEU A 89 4.92 -4.62 20.78
C LEU A 89 6.09 -5.44 20.26
N SER A 90 6.36 -6.56 20.92
CA SER A 90 7.25 -7.59 20.40
C SER A 90 6.41 -8.72 19.81
N ALA A 91 6.70 -9.14 18.58
CA ALA A 91 6.06 -10.30 17.98
C ALA A 91 6.35 -11.58 18.80
N ARG A 92 5.32 -12.40 19.01
CA ARG A 92 5.44 -13.75 19.57
C ARG A 92 5.34 -14.82 18.47
N ARG A 93 5.34 -16.10 18.86
CA ARG A 93 4.99 -17.20 17.94
C ARG A 93 3.62 -16.91 17.30
N HIS A 94 3.54 -17.12 15.98
CA HIS A 94 2.36 -16.87 15.15
C HIS A 94 1.91 -15.39 15.04
N GLU A 95 2.74 -14.46 15.50
CA GLU A 95 2.50 -13.03 15.40
C GLU A 95 3.53 -12.38 14.46
N PHE A 96 3.09 -11.39 13.70
CA PHE A 96 3.89 -10.61 12.78
C PHE A 96 3.59 -9.13 12.98
N ILE A 97 4.61 -8.30 12.99
CA ILE A 97 4.43 -6.85 12.99
C ILE A 97 4.72 -6.36 11.58
N LEU A 98 3.70 -5.84 10.92
CA LEU A 98 3.81 -5.29 9.58
C LEU A 98 3.86 -3.76 9.67
N PRO A 99 4.65 -3.07 8.84
CA PRO A 99 4.41 -1.64 8.62
C PRO A 99 3.02 -1.45 8.01
N LEU A 100 2.30 -0.39 8.41
CA LEU A 100 1.03 -0.07 7.74
C LEU A 100 1.26 0.38 6.28
N TRP A 101 2.40 1.04 6.05
CA TRP A 101 2.81 1.59 4.77
C TRP A 101 4.30 1.36 4.53
N ILE A 102 4.66 1.09 3.29
CA ILE A 102 6.04 1.06 2.81
C ILE A 102 6.24 2.25 1.88
N GLY A 103 7.33 2.99 2.11
CA GLY A 103 7.78 4.05 1.22
C GLY A 103 8.72 3.53 0.16
N SER A 104 8.87 4.31 -0.91
CA SER A 104 9.77 3.96 -2.01
C SER A 104 10.35 5.22 -2.64
N SER A 105 11.63 5.18 -2.96
CA SER A 105 12.35 6.24 -3.67
C SER A 105 13.22 5.65 -4.75
N ILE A 106 13.47 6.41 -5.80
CA ILE A 106 14.29 5.99 -6.94
C ILE A 106 15.38 7.03 -7.20
N GLU A 107 16.58 6.55 -7.53
CA GLU A 107 17.70 7.38 -7.98
C GLU A 107 17.44 7.86 -9.42
N LEU A 108 17.82 9.09 -9.72
CA LEU A 108 17.64 9.71 -11.02
C LEU A 108 18.96 9.71 -11.81
N PRO A 109 18.92 9.51 -13.14
CA PRO A 109 17.74 9.34 -13.98
C PRO A 109 17.10 7.95 -13.80
N ILE A 110 15.79 7.85 -14.01
CA ILE A 110 15.05 6.58 -13.90
C ILE A 110 15.58 5.57 -14.92
N SER A 111 16.17 4.47 -14.45
CA SER A 111 16.63 3.38 -15.31
C SER A 111 15.50 2.38 -15.60
N ALA A 112 15.34 2.00 -16.88
CA ALA A 112 14.42 0.96 -17.31
C ALA A 112 15.17 -0.37 -17.49
N GLU A 113 15.61 -0.98 -16.40
CA GLU A 113 16.47 -2.18 -16.46
C GLU A 113 15.67 -3.47 -16.71
N ASN A 114 14.54 -3.65 -16.02
CA ASN A 114 13.74 -4.87 -16.18
C ASN A 114 12.82 -4.82 -17.42
N LYS A 115 12.33 -5.99 -17.82
CA LYS A 115 11.49 -6.17 -19.01
C LYS A 115 10.19 -5.33 -18.95
N SER A 116 9.60 -5.17 -17.76
CA SER A 116 8.35 -4.42 -17.57
C SER A 116 8.56 -2.92 -17.82
N ALA A 117 9.55 -2.31 -17.18
CA ALA A 117 9.89 -0.90 -17.40
C ALA A 117 10.30 -0.63 -18.85
N ARG A 118 11.10 -1.50 -19.47
CA ARG A 118 11.46 -1.37 -20.90
C ARG A 118 10.25 -1.42 -21.81
N SER A 119 9.30 -2.30 -21.53
CA SER A 119 8.04 -2.39 -22.29
C SER A 119 7.25 -1.08 -22.21
N ASP A 120 7.17 -0.48 -21.03
CA ASP A 120 6.49 0.80 -20.83
C ASP A 120 7.22 1.95 -21.54
N VAL A 121 8.54 2.07 -21.42
CA VAL A 121 9.33 3.10 -22.13
C VAL A 121 9.18 2.96 -23.64
N ARG A 122 9.26 1.74 -24.19
CA ARG A 122 9.00 1.50 -25.62
C ARG A 122 7.61 1.93 -26.03
N ARG A 123 6.61 1.75 -25.16
CA ARG A 123 5.23 2.14 -25.43
C ARG A 123 5.05 3.65 -25.44
N ILE A 124 5.68 4.35 -24.48
CA ILE A 124 5.74 5.81 -24.41
C ILE A 124 6.32 6.36 -25.73
N ILE A 125 7.45 5.82 -26.18
CA ILE A 125 8.11 6.22 -27.42
C ILE A 125 7.24 5.90 -28.65
N ARG A 126 6.73 4.66 -28.76
CA ARG A 126 5.91 4.23 -29.89
C ARG A 126 4.65 5.07 -30.07
N ASN A 127 4.04 5.51 -28.97
CA ASN A 127 2.83 6.33 -28.98
C ASN A 127 3.13 7.83 -29.09
N ASN A 128 4.39 8.23 -29.31
CA ASN A 128 4.83 9.63 -29.41
C ASN A 128 4.36 10.49 -28.24
N LEU A 129 4.40 9.93 -27.02
CA LEU A 129 4.00 10.68 -25.84
C LEU A 129 5.04 11.75 -25.52
N SER A 130 4.58 12.92 -25.10
CA SER A 130 5.40 14.04 -24.64
C SER A 130 4.89 14.53 -23.27
N TYR A 131 5.57 15.52 -22.69
CA TYR A 131 5.10 16.18 -21.48
C TYR A 131 5.33 17.69 -21.52
N ARG A 132 4.58 18.39 -20.68
CA ARG A 132 4.82 19.78 -20.29
C ARG A 132 4.70 19.92 -18.77
N ILE A 133 5.21 21.03 -18.25
CA ILE A 133 5.12 21.40 -16.84
C ILE A 133 4.22 22.62 -16.71
N GLU A 134 3.34 22.61 -15.71
CA GLU A 134 2.49 23.72 -15.33
C GLU A 134 2.62 23.94 -13.82
N ASP A 135 2.70 25.19 -13.38
CA ASP A 135 2.81 25.56 -11.96
C ASP A 135 1.59 26.36 -11.46
N SER A 136 0.66 26.69 -12.37
CA SER A 136 -0.50 27.49 -12.03
C SER A 136 -1.44 26.74 -11.07
N PRO A 137 -1.94 27.38 -10.00
CA PRO A 137 -2.89 26.74 -9.10
C PRO A 137 -4.16 26.25 -9.80
N SER A 138 -4.65 26.97 -10.82
CA SER A 138 -5.80 26.57 -11.63
C SER A 138 -5.55 25.28 -12.41
N SER A 139 -4.35 25.12 -12.96
CA SER A 139 -3.96 23.91 -13.67
C SER A 139 -3.97 22.67 -12.78
N ILE A 140 -3.38 22.81 -11.58
CA ILE A 140 -3.34 21.73 -10.59
C ILE A 140 -4.75 21.37 -10.12
N GLU A 141 -5.60 22.35 -9.87
CA GLU A 141 -6.99 22.15 -9.49
C GLU A 141 -7.80 21.43 -10.58
N ASN A 142 -7.65 21.84 -11.83
CA ASN A 142 -8.26 21.18 -12.99
C ASN A 142 -7.76 19.72 -13.11
N PHE A 143 -6.46 19.49 -12.95
CA PHE A 143 -5.91 18.14 -12.94
C PHE A 143 -6.52 17.27 -11.82
N ILE A 144 -6.65 17.81 -10.61
CA ILE A 144 -7.23 17.06 -9.49
C ILE A 144 -8.66 16.64 -9.82
N ASN A 145 -9.48 17.56 -10.31
CA ASN A 145 -10.90 17.32 -10.58
C ASN A 145 -11.15 16.46 -11.82
N GLU A 146 -10.37 16.66 -12.88
CA GLU A 146 -10.61 16.00 -14.17
C GLU A 146 -9.78 14.73 -14.37
N PHE A 147 -8.68 14.55 -13.63
CA PHE A 147 -7.80 13.39 -13.81
C PHE A 147 -7.73 12.55 -12.55
N TRP A 148 -7.24 13.12 -11.44
CA TRP A 148 -6.91 12.33 -10.26
C TRP A 148 -8.13 11.79 -9.53
N ILE A 149 -9.13 12.64 -9.21
CA ILE A 149 -10.35 12.20 -8.52
C ILE A 149 -11.08 11.11 -9.32
N PRO A 150 -11.39 11.28 -10.62
CA PRO A 150 -12.05 10.22 -11.40
C PRO A 150 -11.23 8.93 -11.44
N THR A 151 -9.91 9.03 -11.59
CA THR A 151 -9.02 7.84 -11.58
C THR A 151 -9.10 7.10 -10.24
N ILE A 152 -9.08 7.84 -9.13
CA ILE A 152 -9.17 7.26 -7.79
C ILE A 152 -10.54 6.63 -7.56
N GLN A 153 -11.63 7.31 -7.90
CA GLN A 153 -12.98 6.80 -7.71
C GLN A 153 -13.25 5.54 -8.54
N GLN A 154 -12.73 5.45 -9.78
CA GLN A 154 -12.86 4.23 -10.58
C GLN A 154 -12.07 3.05 -9.99
N ARG A 155 -10.87 3.30 -9.46
CA ARG A 155 -10.02 2.23 -8.92
C ARG A 155 -10.37 1.85 -7.47
N TYR A 156 -10.84 2.82 -6.71
CA TYR A 156 -11.09 2.76 -5.28
C TYR A 156 -12.35 3.57 -4.93
N PRO A 157 -13.56 3.04 -5.21
CA PRO A 157 -14.82 3.78 -5.03
C PRO A 157 -15.02 4.33 -3.62
N ASP A 158 -14.50 3.63 -2.61
CA ASP A 158 -14.65 3.95 -1.19
C ASP A 158 -13.60 4.94 -0.67
N LYS A 159 -12.71 5.45 -1.54
CA LYS A 159 -11.62 6.32 -1.11
C LYS A 159 -12.09 7.77 -1.02
N ASP A 160 -11.94 8.34 0.17
CA ASP A 160 -12.18 9.77 0.41
C ASP A 160 -11.20 10.63 -0.39
N THR A 161 -11.76 11.49 -1.26
CA THR A 161 -11.04 12.47 -2.07
C THR A 161 -11.31 13.92 -1.65
N ASP A 162 -12.19 14.16 -0.68
CA ASP A 162 -12.71 15.48 -0.34
C ASP A 162 -11.62 16.42 0.17
N ARG A 163 -10.66 15.88 0.94
CA ARG A 163 -9.51 16.66 1.41
C ARG A 163 -8.72 17.31 0.27
N MET A 164 -8.46 16.58 -0.81
CA MET A 164 -7.73 17.11 -1.97
C MET A 164 -8.61 18.02 -2.81
N ARG A 165 -9.90 17.67 -2.96
CA ARG A 165 -10.91 18.54 -3.60
C ARG A 165 -11.00 19.92 -2.91
N ASN A 166 -10.90 19.93 -1.58
CA ASN A 166 -10.97 21.12 -0.74
C ASN A 166 -9.62 21.87 -0.63
N GLY A 167 -8.67 21.60 -1.54
CA GLY A 167 -7.47 22.42 -1.67
C GLY A 167 -6.35 22.11 -0.68
N GLU A 168 -6.34 20.95 -0.01
CA GLU A 168 -5.24 20.63 0.92
C GLU A 168 -3.86 20.64 0.25
N TRP A 169 -3.80 20.37 -1.05
CA TRP A 169 -2.58 20.45 -1.86
C TRP A 169 -1.96 21.85 -1.91
N ARG A 170 -2.75 22.92 -1.74
CA ARG A 170 -2.30 24.33 -1.77
C ARG A 170 -1.34 24.67 -0.63
N LYS A 171 -1.24 23.82 0.39
CA LYS A 171 -0.30 23.97 1.51
C LYS A 171 1.15 23.66 1.14
N TYR A 172 1.38 23.12 -0.06
CA TYR A 172 2.67 22.67 -0.51
C TYR A 172 3.06 23.36 -1.82
N ARG A 173 4.35 23.58 -2.01
CA ARG A 173 4.88 23.91 -3.34
C ARG A 173 4.67 22.70 -4.25
N CYS A 174 3.93 22.90 -5.33
CA CYS A 174 3.61 21.84 -6.28
C CYS A 174 3.84 22.31 -7.71
N GLU A 175 4.19 21.38 -8.57
CA GLU A 175 4.13 21.51 -10.03
C GLU A 175 3.31 20.36 -10.60
N LEU A 176 2.64 20.60 -11.71
CA LEU A 176 1.91 19.62 -12.48
C LEU A 176 2.72 19.24 -13.71
N LEU A 177 3.03 17.95 -13.83
CA LEU A 177 3.46 17.37 -15.09
C LEU A 177 2.25 16.84 -15.84
N VAL A 178 2.06 17.31 -17.08
CA VAL A 178 0.99 16.83 -17.96
C VAL A 178 1.60 16.02 -19.10
N VAL A 179 1.11 14.80 -19.30
CA VAL A 179 1.48 13.91 -20.40
C VAL A 179 0.50 14.09 -21.54
N GLN A 180 1.01 14.22 -22.76
CA GLN A 180 0.22 14.46 -23.96
C GLN A 180 0.53 13.49 -25.08
N ASN A 181 -0.41 13.37 -26.01
CA ASN A 181 -0.17 12.88 -27.36
C ASN A 181 -0.68 13.95 -28.34
N GLY A 182 0.25 14.71 -28.93
CA GLY A 182 -0.07 15.92 -29.68
C GLY A 182 -0.71 16.98 -28.78
N SER A 183 -1.91 17.45 -29.14
CA SER A 183 -2.69 18.43 -28.37
C SER A 183 -3.57 17.82 -27.28
N PHE A 184 -3.59 16.48 -27.15
CA PHE A 184 -4.51 15.79 -26.26
C PHE A 184 -3.83 15.39 -24.94
N ASP A 185 -4.38 15.88 -23.83
CA ASP A 185 -3.90 15.55 -22.48
C ASP A 185 -4.41 14.17 -22.05
N LEU A 186 -3.47 13.27 -21.71
CA LEU A 186 -3.76 11.87 -21.39
C LEU A 186 -3.77 11.60 -19.89
N SER A 187 -2.74 12.10 -19.22
CA SER A 187 -2.47 11.82 -17.82
C SER A 187 -1.61 12.92 -17.23
N GLY A 188 -1.35 12.84 -15.95
CA GLY A 188 -0.40 13.73 -15.32
C GLY A 188 0.00 13.27 -13.93
N ALA A 189 0.97 13.99 -13.38
CA ALA A 189 1.41 13.84 -12.01
C ALA A 189 1.59 15.20 -11.33
N VAL A 190 1.04 15.34 -10.12
CA VAL A 190 1.42 16.43 -9.23
C VAL A 190 2.70 16.04 -8.52
N ILE A 191 3.74 16.83 -8.75
CA ILE A 191 5.03 16.77 -8.06
C ILE A 191 4.94 17.72 -6.88
N ARG A 192 5.10 17.18 -5.67
CA ARG A 192 5.18 17.95 -4.43
C ARG A 192 6.63 18.14 -4.04
N TYR A 193 7.02 19.37 -3.77
CA TYR A 193 8.33 19.69 -3.21
C TYR A 193 8.24 19.77 -1.67
N GLY A 194 9.22 19.20 -0.99
CA GLY A 194 9.40 19.24 0.45
C GLY A 194 10.87 19.42 0.80
N ASP A 195 11.22 19.25 2.08
CA ASP A 195 12.54 19.67 2.60
C ASP A 195 13.74 18.84 2.13
N SER A 196 13.54 17.70 1.43
CA SER A 196 14.64 16.84 1.00
C SER A 196 14.49 16.31 -0.42
N VAL A 197 13.43 15.52 -0.67
CA VAL A 197 13.25 14.82 -1.96
C VAL A 197 11.86 15.12 -2.53
N PRO A 198 11.75 15.50 -3.82
CA PRO A 198 10.47 15.65 -4.49
C PRO A 198 9.63 14.38 -4.41
N LEU A 199 8.31 14.52 -4.33
CA LEU A 199 7.36 13.42 -4.26
C LEU A 199 6.44 13.45 -5.47
N ILE A 200 6.39 12.35 -6.23
CA ILE A 200 5.33 12.11 -7.21
C ILE A 200 4.07 11.77 -6.42
N TRP A 201 3.26 12.79 -6.11
CA TRP A 201 2.25 12.73 -5.06
C TRP A 201 0.91 12.17 -5.56
N MET A 202 0.46 12.64 -6.72
CA MET A 202 -0.81 12.25 -7.31
C MET A 202 -0.59 11.89 -8.77
N ASN A 203 -1.13 10.76 -9.23
CA ASN A 203 -1.13 10.38 -10.64
C ASN A 203 -2.57 10.14 -11.10
N GLY A 204 -2.94 10.66 -12.27
CA GLY A 204 -4.30 10.58 -12.80
C GLY A 204 -4.34 10.43 -14.32
N LEU A 205 -5.38 9.79 -14.82
CA LEU A 205 -5.76 9.67 -16.22
C LEU A 205 -6.92 10.62 -16.51
N LYS A 206 -6.96 11.22 -17.70
CA LYS A 206 -8.04 12.12 -18.10
C LYS A 206 -9.39 11.43 -17.95
N ASN A 207 -10.32 12.07 -17.25
CA ASN A 207 -11.65 11.57 -16.91
C ASN A 207 -11.68 10.19 -16.22
N GLY A 208 -10.53 9.76 -15.67
CA GLY A 208 -10.36 8.43 -15.10
C GLY A 208 -10.31 7.31 -16.13
N ASP A 209 -10.22 7.59 -17.44
CA ASP A 209 -10.28 6.56 -18.47
C ASP A 209 -9.12 5.55 -18.37
N LEU A 210 -9.42 4.38 -17.80
CA LEU A 210 -8.45 3.30 -17.61
C LEU A 210 -7.92 2.71 -18.92
N SER A 211 -8.57 2.98 -20.07
CA SER A 211 -8.04 2.60 -21.38
C SER A 211 -6.71 3.30 -21.68
N LEU A 212 -6.52 4.52 -21.15
CA LEU A 212 -5.28 5.30 -21.27
C LEU A 212 -4.09 4.67 -20.53
N TRP A 213 -4.36 3.72 -19.64
CA TRP A 213 -3.31 2.89 -19.03
C TRP A 213 -2.62 2.02 -20.08
N LYS A 214 -3.39 1.48 -21.05
CA LYS A 214 -2.87 0.58 -22.08
C LYS A 214 -1.90 1.29 -23.01
N ILE A 215 -2.12 2.57 -23.31
CA ILE A 215 -1.21 3.39 -24.14
C ILE A 215 0.00 3.93 -23.37
N GLY A 216 0.03 3.76 -22.04
CA GLY A 216 1.18 4.12 -21.19
C GLY A 216 1.07 5.44 -20.45
N GLY A 217 -0.13 6.02 -20.28
CA GLY A 217 -0.30 7.33 -19.61
C GLY A 217 0.31 7.39 -18.21
N ILE A 218 -0.06 6.47 -17.31
CA ILE A 218 0.52 6.46 -15.95
C ILE A 218 2.03 6.21 -15.99
N SER A 219 2.52 5.27 -16.83
CA SER A 219 3.97 5.02 -16.91
C SER A 219 4.74 6.22 -17.46
N ALA A 220 4.15 6.97 -18.39
CA ALA A 220 4.71 8.21 -18.91
C ALA A 220 4.83 9.27 -17.82
N SER A 221 3.83 9.35 -16.93
CA SER A 221 3.83 10.31 -15.82
C SER A 221 5.02 10.06 -14.87
N TYR A 222 5.33 8.80 -14.54
CA TYR A 222 6.53 8.46 -13.77
C TYR A 222 7.82 8.73 -14.54
N TYR A 223 7.91 8.24 -15.78
CA TYR A 223 9.11 8.36 -16.62
C TYR A 223 9.49 9.83 -16.87
N PHE A 224 8.53 10.65 -17.30
CA PHE A 224 8.76 12.06 -17.57
C PHE A 224 8.97 12.87 -16.29
N ALA A 225 8.33 12.53 -15.17
CA ALA A 225 8.61 13.20 -13.90
C ALA A 225 10.06 12.97 -13.46
N GLY A 226 10.55 11.72 -13.57
CA GLY A 226 11.94 11.41 -13.27
C GLY A 226 12.91 12.13 -14.21
N LYS A 227 12.62 12.16 -15.52
CA LYS A 227 13.42 12.90 -16.49
C LYS A 227 13.48 14.39 -16.15
N TYR A 228 12.33 15.03 -15.95
CA TYR A 228 12.23 16.44 -15.61
C TYR A 228 12.98 16.78 -14.32
N LEU A 229 12.81 15.99 -13.25
CA LEU A 229 13.49 16.22 -11.98
C LEU A 229 15.01 16.05 -12.11
N HIS A 230 15.48 15.08 -12.91
CA HIS A 230 16.90 14.93 -13.18
C HIS A 230 17.49 16.14 -13.91
N GLU A 231 16.79 16.63 -14.94
CA GLU A 231 17.16 17.84 -15.68
C GLU A 231 17.18 19.10 -14.79
N ASN A 232 16.44 19.09 -13.67
CA ASN A 232 16.42 20.16 -12.68
C ASN A 232 17.36 19.91 -11.48
N GLY A 233 18.31 18.97 -11.60
CA GLY A 233 19.37 18.77 -10.61
C GLY A 233 18.99 17.95 -9.39
N TYR A 234 17.88 17.20 -9.43
CA TYR A 234 17.55 16.24 -8.37
C TYR A 234 18.19 14.88 -8.64
N ASP A 235 18.77 14.28 -7.59
CA ASP A 235 19.39 12.95 -7.65
C ASP A 235 18.42 11.81 -7.33
N SER A 236 17.25 12.13 -6.76
CA SER A 236 16.25 11.12 -6.41
C SER A 236 14.83 11.68 -6.39
N VAL A 237 13.84 10.79 -6.44
CA VAL A 237 12.43 11.12 -6.29
C VAL A 237 11.70 10.07 -5.44
N ASN A 238 10.79 10.52 -4.58
CA ASN A 238 9.93 9.68 -3.78
C ASN A 238 8.68 9.30 -4.59
N LEU A 239 8.36 8.01 -4.64
CA LEU A 239 7.20 7.48 -5.36
C LEU A 239 5.96 7.35 -4.45
N GLY A 240 6.06 7.81 -3.21
CA GLY A 240 5.02 7.75 -2.19
C GLY A 240 4.88 6.37 -1.55
N LEU A 241 3.80 6.21 -0.78
CA LEU A 241 3.54 5.02 0.01
C LEU A 241 2.74 3.94 -0.74
N SER A 242 2.90 2.67 -0.37
CA SER A 242 2.08 1.53 -0.77
C SER A 242 1.84 0.59 0.42
N ARG A 243 0.87 -0.31 0.29
CA ARG A 243 0.60 -1.33 1.32
C ARG A 243 1.73 -2.37 1.34
N PRO A 244 1.95 -3.06 2.48
CA PRO A 244 3.09 -3.95 2.65
C PRO A 244 2.90 -5.34 2.02
N PHE A 245 1.75 -5.64 1.42
CA PHE A 245 1.46 -6.95 0.82
C PHE A 245 2.05 -7.04 -0.59
N LEU A 246 2.71 -8.15 -0.89
CA LEU A 246 3.42 -8.37 -2.15
C LEU A 246 2.50 -8.52 -3.35
N ASN A 247 1.22 -8.78 -3.13
CA ASN A 247 0.20 -8.79 -4.18
C ASN A 247 -0.50 -7.42 -4.35
N ASP A 248 -0.06 -6.38 -3.63
CA ASP A 248 -0.59 -5.03 -3.79
C ASP A 248 -0.15 -4.45 -5.16
N GLY A 249 -1.14 -4.11 -5.99
CA GLY A 249 -0.88 -3.61 -7.34
C GLY A 249 -0.10 -2.30 -7.37
N VAL A 250 -0.22 -1.43 -6.35
CA VAL A 250 0.54 -0.17 -6.30
C VAL A 250 2.00 -0.45 -5.95
N LEU A 251 2.26 -1.32 -4.97
CA LEU A 251 3.60 -1.78 -4.62
C LEU A 251 4.30 -2.39 -5.85
N MET A 252 3.65 -3.35 -6.50
CA MET A 252 4.21 -4.05 -7.65
C MET A 252 4.40 -3.15 -8.87
N TYR A 253 3.51 -2.17 -9.06
CA TYR A 253 3.67 -1.17 -10.10
C TYR A 253 4.91 -0.30 -9.88
N LYS A 254 5.19 0.11 -8.63
CA LYS A 254 6.38 0.90 -8.30
C LYS A 254 7.66 0.07 -8.40
N LYS A 255 7.60 -1.19 -7.96
CA LYS A 255 8.73 -2.14 -8.00
C LYS A 255 9.44 -2.20 -9.36
N LYS A 256 8.68 -2.12 -10.46
CA LYS A 256 9.26 -2.18 -11.82
C LYS A 256 10.22 -1.03 -12.12
N TRP A 257 10.19 0.07 -11.38
CA TRP A 257 11.15 1.16 -11.53
C TRP A 257 12.41 0.94 -10.69
N ASN A 258 12.59 -0.24 -10.09
CA ASN A 258 13.73 -0.59 -9.23
C ASN A 258 13.96 0.39 -8.05
N PRO A 259 12.91 0.80 -7.30
CA PRO A 259 13.09 1.74 -6.21
C PRO A 259 13.77 1.07 -5.00
N LEU A 260 14.44 1.89 -4.20
CA LEU A 260 14.77 1.58 -2.82
C LEU A 260 13.51 1.70 -1.96
N PHE A 261 13.12 0.59 -1.33
CA PHE A 261 12.01 0.56 -0.38
C PHE A 261 12.49 0.86 1.04
N TRP A 262 11.64 1.49 1.83
CA TRP A 262 11.93 1.87 3.21
C TRP A 262 10.65 1.85 4.06
N ARG A 263 10.84 1.75 5.38
CA ARG A 263 9.73 1.61 6.34
C ARG A 263 9.06 2.93 6.69
N SER A 264 7.72 2.96 6.73
CA SER A 264 6.99 4.07 7.34
C SER A 264 6.69 3.77 8.81
N ASP A 265 7.23 4.58 9.72
CA ASP A 265 7.23 4.30 11.16
C ASP A 265 6.03 4.86 11.94
N ALA A 266 5.06 5.51 11.28
CA ALA A 266 3.94 6.13 11.99
C ALA A 266 2.97 5.08 12.60
N TYR A 267 2.63 4.05 11.82
CA TYR A 267 1.67 3.02 12.21
C TYR A 267 2.15 1.65 11.79
N SER A 268 1.82 0.65 12.62
CA SER A 268 2.04 -0.76 12.34
C SER A 268 0.75 -1.55 12.50
N VAL A 269 0.76 -2.76 11.95
CA VAL A 269 -0.30 -3.75 12.13
C VAL A 269 0.30 -4.97 12.81
N LEU A 270 -0.25 -5.36 13.96
CA LEU A 270 -0.03 -6.69 14.50
C LEU A 270 -0.97 -7.66 13.76
N LEU A 271 -0.39 -8.54 12.96
CA LEU A 271 -1.08 -9.68 12.38
C LEU A 271 -0.85 -10.88 13.28
N LYS A 272 -1.91 -11.50 13.79
CA LYS A 272 -1.82 -12.73 14.58
C LYS A 272 -2.63 -13.82 13.90
N VAL A 273 -1.98 -14.96 13.65
CA VAL A 273 -2.67 -16.18 13.25
C VAL A 273 -3.19 -16.86 14.51
N MET A 274 -4.48 -17.20 14.54
CA MET A 274 -5.19 -17.66 15.72
C MET A 274 -5.80 -19.06 15.58
N ASN A 275 -5.98 -19.54 14.35
CA ASN A 275 -6.48 -20.89 14.06
C ASN A 275 -5.80 -21.48 12.83
N ASP A 276 -5.58 -22.80 12.83
CA ASP A 276 -5.16 -23.54 11.63
C ASP A 276 -6.41 -24.02 10.88
N SER A 277 -6.74 -23.34 9.79
CA SER A 277 -7.85 -23.70 8.92
C SER A 277 -7.42 -23.66 7.45
N CYS A 278 -8.15 -24.38 6.60
CA CYS A 278 -7.91 -24.36 5.15
C CYS A 278 -7.93 -22.91 4.59
N ALA A 279 -8.92 -22.11 5.02
CA ALA A 279 -8.99 -20.69 4.71
C ALA A 279 -7.75 -19.92 5.15
N MET A 280 -7.26 -20.16 6.38
CA MET A 280 -6.10 -19.46 6.90
C MET A 280 -4.83 -19.79 6.14
N ARG A 281 -4.59 -21.08 5.86
CA ARG A 281 -3.44 -21.52 5.06
C ARG A 281 -3.47 -20.90 3.66
N ALA A 282 -4.62 -20.96 2.99
CA ALA A 282 -4.83 -20.35 1.67
C ALA A 282 -4.60 -18.83 1.69
N PHE A 283 -5.11 -18.15 2.71
CA PHE A 283 -4.89 -16.71 2.88
C PHE A 283 -3.41 -16.36 3.03
N LEU A 284 -2.65 -17.07 3.87
CA LEU A 284 -1.22 -16.78 4.09
C LEU A 284 -0.38 -17.07 2.84
N ALA A 285 -0.63 -18.19 2.17
CA ALA A 285 0.08 -18.57 0.95
C ALA A 285 -0.10 -17.51 -0.16
N ARG A 286 -1.29 -16.91 -0.27
CA ARG A 286 -1.61 -15.89 -1.27
C ARG A 286 -1.15 -14.49 -0.90
N ASN A 287 -1.13 -14.15 0.37
CA ASN A 287 -0.94 -12.78 0.86
C ASN A 287 0.38 -12.64 1.59
N GLN A 288 1.49 -12.82 0.88
CA GLN A 288 2.84 -12.55 1.37
C GLN A 288 3.01 -11.05 1.66
N PHE A 289 3.84 -10.68 2.63
CA PHE A 289 3.96 -9.30 3.10
C PHE A 289 5.34 -8.95 3.64
N PHE A 290 5.64 -7.67 3.73
CA PHE A 290 6.75 -7.17 4.53
C PHE A 290 6.41 -7.17 6.02
N SER A 291 7.36 -7.58 6.84
CA SER A 291 7.23 -7.61 8.31
C SER A 291 8.55 -7.30 8.99
N TYR A 292 8.47 -6.82 10.23
CA TYR A 292 9.64 -6.61 11.06
C TYR A 292 10.10 -7.89 11.75
N HIS A 293 11.40 -8.14 11.68
CA HIS A 293 12.09 -9.16 12.46
C HIS A 293 13.34 -8.54 13.09
N SER A 294 13.41 -8.45 14.42
CA SER A 294 14.56 -7.85 15.11
C SER A 294 14.95 -6.45 14.58
N ASP A 295 13.94 -5.62 14.31
CA ASP A 295 14.02 -4.29 13.68
C ASP A 295 14.43 -4.23 12.19
N GLU A 296 14.77 -5.36 11.58
CA GLU A 296 14.96 -5.52 10.14
C GLU A 296 13.61 -5.63 9.43
N LEU A 297 13.52 -5.06 8.23
CA LEU A 297 12.37 -5.18 7.35
C LEU A 297 12.59 -6.37 6.42
N CYS A 298 11.79 -7.42 6.57
CA CYS A 298 11.93 -8.64 5.81
C CYS A 298 10.69 -8.96 4.99
N THR A 299 10.88 -9.63 3.86
CA THR A 299 9.80 -10.27 3.10
C THR A 299 9.41 -11.57 3.81
N THR A 300 8.17 -11.72 4.24
CA THR A 300 7.65 -12.97 4.80
C THR A 300 6.83 -13.72 3.75
N VAL A 301 7.26 -14.96 3.52
CA VAL A 301 6.72 -15.89 2.52
C VAL A 301 6.21 -17.14 3.22
N PHE A 302 5.03 -17.60 2.82
CA PHE A 302 4.43 -18.83 3.34
C PHE A 302 4.34 -19.88 2.23
N ASP A 303 4.79 -21.08 2.54
CA ASP A 303 4.83 -22.23 1.63
C ASP A 303 4.02 -23.39 2.21
N ASP A 304 3.33 -24.17 1.37
CA ASP A 304 2.42 -25.25 1.75
C ASP A 304 3.03 -26.67 1.66
N GLY A 305 4.31 -26.79 1.31
CA GLY A 305 5.06 -28.04 1.24
C GLY A 305 5.80 -28.20 -0.08
N VAL A 306 7.06 -28.67 0.00
CA VAL A 306 8.16 -28.57 -0.97
C VAL A 306 8.27 -27.16 -1.56
N PRO A 307 9.26 -26.35 -1.18
CA PRO A 307 9.51 -25.10 -1.86
C PRO A 307 9.87 -25.43 -3.31
N GLU A 308 8.89 -25.40 -4.20
CA GLU A 308 9.18 -24.92 -5.54
C GLU A 308 9.86 -23.57 -5.30
N GLU A 309 11.00 -23.32 -5.95
CA GLU A 309 11.59 -21.99 -6.02
C GLU A 309 10.55 -21.05 -6.65
N LYS A 310 9.55 -20.63 -5.87
CA LYS A 310 8.72 -19.50 -6.18
C LYS A 310 9.71 -18.36 -6.13
N ASP A 311 10.01 -17.78 -7.29
CA ASP A 311 10.83 -16.57 -7.42
C ASP A 311 10.24 -15.48 -6.52
N VAL A 312 10.69 -15.44 -5.26
CA VAL A 312 10.27 -14.42 -4.31
C VAL A 312 10.78 -13.12 -4.89
N PRO A 313 9.89 -12.16 -5.19
CA PRO A 313 10.33 -10.96 -5.86
C PRO A 313 11.38 -10.25 -5.01
N PHE A 314 12.56 -9.97 -5.59
CA PHE A 314 13.59 -9.16 -4.93
C PHE A 314 13.15 -7.69 -4.83
N PHE A 315 13.38 -7.06 -3.67
CA PHE A 315 13.07 -5.65 -3.41
C PHE A 315 14.30 -4.96 -2.79
N LYS A 316 14.85 -3.93 -3.45
CA LYS A 316 16.00 -3.15 -2.92
C LYS A 316 15.57 -2.45 -1.62
N GLY A 317 16.39 -2.53 -0.57
CA GLY A 317 16.10 -1.93 0.74
C GLY A 317 15.28 -2.81 1.68
N ILE A 318 15.06 -4.08 1.32
CA ILE A 318 14.53 -5.11 2.21
C ILE A 318 15.70 -5.95 2.70
N ASP A 319 15.80 -6.15 4.00
CA ASP A 319 16.98 -6.67 4.68
C ASP A 319 17.09 -8.20 4.56
N CYS A 320 15.95 -8.91 4.60
CA CYS A 320 15.94 -10.37 4.58
C CYS A 320 14.68 -10.97 3.94
N ILE A 321 14.74 -12.27 3.63
CA ILE A 321 13.58 -13.07 3.23
C ILE A 321 13.38 -14.17 4.28
N LYS A 322 12.15 -14.28 4.78
CA LYS A 322 11.75 -15.27 5.77
C LYS A 322 10.74 -16.23 5.14
N HIS A 323 11.19 -17.46 4.91
CA HIS A 323 10.32 -18.57 4.50
C HIS A 323 9.70 -19.24 5.72
N ILE A 324 8.40 -19.51 5.64
CA ILE A 324 7.61 -20.15 6.69
C ILE A 324 6.83 -21.29 6.06
N ASP A 325 7.22 -22.52 6.40
CA ASP A 325 6.47 -23.72 6.03
C ASP A 325 5.20 -23.81 6.89
N LEU A 326 4.03 -23.76 6.24
CA LEU A 326 2.73 -23.83 6.89
C LEU A 326 2.52 -25.15 7.65
N ASN A 327 3.20 -26.23 7.26
CA ASN A 327 3.08 -27.53 7.94
C ASN A 327 3.79 -27.56 9.29
N THR A 328 4.85 -26.76 9.47
CA THR A 328 5.59 -26.65 10.73
C THR A 328 5.22 -25.39 11.52
N PHE A 329 4.61 -24.41 10.86
CA PHE A 329 4.16 -23.18 11.48
C PHE A 329 3.05 -23.43 12.50
N PHE A 330 2.00 -24.17 12.11
CA PHE A 330 0.86 -24.50 12.95
C PHE A 330 1.20 -25.62 13.95
#